data_AF-A0A932Z5H6-F1
#
_entry.id   AF-A0A932Z5H6-F1
#
_cell.length_a   1.000
_cell.length_b   1.000
_cell.length_c   1.000
_cell.angle_alpha   90.00
_cell.angle_beta   90.00
_cell.angle_gamma   90.00
#
_symmetry.space_group_name_H-M   'P 1'
#
loop_
_entity.id
_entity.type
_entity.pdbx_description
1 polymer ?
#
loop_
_entity_poly.entity_id
_entity_poly.type
_entity_poly.pdbx_seq_one_letter_code
_entity_poly.pdbx_strand_id
1 'polypeptide(L)'
;MPTWGEILKELNASRAPQGTGKDFDGVRRKYLRALNKLTGRGVILYSTAYLESRPIPPLDLQIGLQDVQGFMEAVSNVEERQLDLILHSPGGSAEAAESIVTYLRKRFDHIRVFIPLAAMSAATMVALASDEIVMGQHSQLGPIDPQFIVSTPEGSRSAPAKAILNQFELAKKECKDPSNLAAWMPILRGYIPGLLTQCEDSRNLAVKMVSTWLKQYMFANDAEAERKSADIAAWFADYESFQSHGRRVSPDQAIEKGLKVAWLEGDDKLQDAVLSVHHATMHTFSGTLVGLHPAKIIENHHGRAWVKMTGQLVVQAAPVAPPHVTPPVSRQERRRLERGRR
;
A
#
# COMPACT_ATOMS: atom_id res chain seq x y z
N MET A 1 -8.23 4.24 27.22
CA MET A 1 -8.78 3.46 26.09
C MET A 1 -7.91 2.25 25.83
N PRO A 2 -8.38 1.25 25.06
CA PRO A 2 -7.70 -0.02 25.00
C PRO A 2 -6.44 0.07 24.13
N THR A 3 -5.31 -0.09 24.78
CA THR A 3 -4.00 -0.32 24.17
C THR A 3 -4.00 -1.58 23.32
N TRP A 4 -2.95 -1.79 22.51
CA TRP A 4 -2.76 -3.01 21.73
C TRP A 4 -3.00 -4.30 22.55
N GLY A 5 -2.46 -4.36 23.78
CA GLY A 5 -2.60 -5.51 24.66
C GLY A 5 -4.00 -5.68 25.24
N GLU A 6 -4.73 -4.59 25.49
CA GLU A 6 -6.12 -4.65 25.95
C GLU A 6 -7.07 -5.11 24.84
N ILE A 7 -6.85 -4.68 23.60
CA ILE A 7 -7.59 -5.18 22.44
C ILE A 7 -7.31 -6.69 22.24
N LEU A 8 -6.06 -7.13 22.43
CA LEU A 8 -5.75 -8.56 22.37
C LEU A 8 -6.48 -9.36 23.46
N LYS A 9 -6.56 -8.83 24.69
CA LYS A 9 -7.34 -9.43 25.78
C LYS A 9 -8.82 -9.52 25.42
N GLU A 10 -9.39 -8.45 24.86
CA GLU A 10 -10.77 -8.44 24.38
C GLU A 10 -11.00 -9.49 23.29
N LEU A 11 -10.11 -9.56 22.29
CA LEU A 11 -10.18 -10.56 21.22
C LEU A 11 -10.11 -11.99 21.78
N ASN A 12 -9.24 -12.26 22.74
CA ASN A 12 -9.14 -13.57 23.38
C ASN A 12 -10.42 -13.96 24.16
N ALA A 13 -11.09 -12.98 24.76
CA ALA A 13 -12.37 -13.17 25.44
C ALA A 13 -13.56 -13.26 24.47
N SER A 14 -13.44 -12.71 23.27
CA SER A 14 -14.49 -12.71 22.25
C SER A 14 -14.68 -14.07 21.56
N ARG A 15 -15.84 -14.28 20.95
CA ARG A 15 -16.15 -15.46 20.12
C ARG A 15 -16.87 -15.01 18.86
N ALA A 16 -16.37 -15.45 17.71
CA ALA A 16 -17.01 -15.14 16.43
C ALA A 16 -18.46 -15.67 16.42
N PRO A 17 -19.39 -15.05 15.68
CA PRO A 17 -20.80 -15.47 15.63
C PRO A 17 -21.02 -16.93 15.22
N GLN A 18 -20.09 -17.49 14.45
CA GLN A 18 -20.12 -18.91 14.01
C GLN A 18 -19.54 -19.88 15.06
N GLY A 19 -19.12 -19.39 16.24
CA GLY A 19 -18.63 -20.19 17.36
C GLY A 19 -17.15 -20.62 17.27
N THR A 20 -16.48 -20.40 16.15
CA THR A 20 -15.07 -20.77 15.94
C THR A 20 -14.15 -19.55 15.95
N GLY A 21 -13.18 -19.53 16.88
CA GLY A 21 -12.14 -18.49 16.94
C GLY A 21 -12.57 -17.15 17.55
N LYS A 22 -11.67 -16.17 17.46
CA LYS A 22 -11.82 -14.81 18.00
C LYS A 22 -12.68 -13.95 17.06
N ASP A 23 -13.45 -13.03 17.62
CA ASP A 23 -14.32 -12.12 16.85
C ASP A 23 -13.58 -10.86 16.38
N PHE A 24 -12.69 -11.02 15.40
CA PHE A 24 -11.93 -9.88 14.85
C PHE A 24 -12.83 -8.80 14.26
N ASP A 25 -13.88 -9.19 13.53
CA ASP A 25 -14.81 -8.26 12.90
C ASP A 25 -15.68 -7.53 13.93
N GLY A 26 -16.22 -8.24 14.93
CA GLY A 26 -17.01 -7.62 15.97
C GLY A 26 -16.23 -6.58 16.77
N VAL A 27 -14.99 -6.90 17.15
CA VAL A 27 -14.11 -5.96 17.87
C VAL A 27 -13.72 -4.77 17.01
N ARG A 28 -13.31 -4.98 15.75
CA ARG A 28 -12.94 -3.88 14.84
C ARG A 28 -14.14 -2.97 14.55
N ARG A 29 -15.31 -3.53 14.23
CA ARG A 29 -16.55 -2.79 13.97
C ARG A 29 -17.08 -2.06 15.20
N LYS A 30 -16.85 -2.58 16.41
CA LYS A 30 -17.14 -1.87 17.66
C LYS A 30 -16.39 -0.55 17.71
N TYR A 31 -15.10 -0.54 17.40
CA TYR A 31 -14.30 0.69 17.42
C TYR A 31 -14.64 1.65 16.26
N LEU A 32 -14.97 1.14 15.07
CA LEU A 32 -15.46 1.98 13.98
C LEU A 32 -16.76 2.72 14.36
N ARG A 33 -17.72 2.02 14.98
CA ARG A 33 -18.95 2.64 15.50
C ARG A 33 -18.67 3.65 16.60
N ALA A 34 -17.72 3.36 17.49
CA ALA A 34 -17.34 4.29 18.55
C ALA A 34 -16.76 5.60 17.97
N LEU A 35 -15.93 5.51 16.93
CA LEU A 35 -15.38 6.69 16.25
C LEU A 35 -16.47 7.49 15.54
N ASN A 36 -17.38 6.85 14.81
CA ASN A 36 -18.53 7.52 14.18
C ASN A 36 -19.40 8.24 15.22
N LYS A 37 -19.71 7.58 16.35
CA LYS A 37 -20.47 8.20 17.44
C LYS A 37 -19.74 9.41 18.06
N LEU A 38 -18.42 9.38 18.11
CA LEU A 38 -17.60 10.47 18.64
C LEU A 38 -17.58 11.68 17.69
N THR A 39 -17.43 11.46 16.38
CA THR A 39 -17.22 12.53 15.42
C THR A 39 -18.48 12.97 14.69
N GLY A 40 -19.53 12.14 14.65
CA GLY A 40 -20.74 12.35 13.86
C GLY A 40 -20.52 12.30 12.35
N ARG A 41 -19.34 11.83 11.91
CA ARG A 41 -18.93 11.76 10.50
C ARG A 41 -19.00 10.31 10.04
N GLY A 42 -19.25 10.09 8.76
CA GLY A 42 -19.15 8.76 8.17
C GLY A 42 -17.71 8.26 8.34
N VAL A 43 -17.52 7.06 8.88
CA VAL A 43 -16.18 6.48 9.07
C VAL A 43 -15.97 5.34 8.08
N ILE A 44 -14.86 5.40 7.35
CA ILE A 44 -14.36 4.32 6.49
C ILE A 44 -12.89 4.04 6.86
N LEU A 45 -12.57 2.77 7.03
CA LEU A 45 -11.22 2.24 7.17
C LEU A 45 -10.76 1.72 5.82
N TYR A 46 -9.60 2.19 5.37
CA TYR A 46 -8.84 1.55 4.30
C TYR A 46 -7.43 1.20 4.80
N SER A 47 -7.20 -0.09 5.04
CA SER A 47 -5.92 -0.57 5.54
C SER A 47 -5.43 -1.79 4.78
N THR A 48 -4.11 -1.90 4.64
CA THR A 48 -3.45 -3.09 4.09
C THR A 48 -2.49 -3.70 5.11
N ALA A 49 -2.23 -5.00 4.94
CA ALA A 49 -1.40 -5.83 5.81
C ALA A 49 0.10 -5.67 5.53
N TYR A 50 0.56 -4.50 5.06
CA TYR A 50 1.90 -4.37 4.49
C TYR A 50 3.04 -4.41 5.51
N LEU A 51 2.72 -4.37 6.80
CA LEU A 51 3.66 -4.56 7.91
C LEU A 51 3.73 -6.02 8.39
N GLU A 52 2.88 -6.90 7.86
CA GLU A 52 2.92 -8.32 8.21
C GLU A 52 4.19 -8.97 7.67
N SER A 53 4.83 -9.80 8.51
CA SER A 53 6.04 -10.53 8.12
C SER A 53 5.74 -11.75 7.24
N ARG A 54 4.47 -12.16 7.12
CA ARG A 54 4.07 -13.29 6.28
C ARG A 54 4.19 -12.93 4.79
N PRO A 55 4.52 -13.88 3.91
CA PRO A 55 4.61 -13.61 2.48
C PRO A 55 3.23 -13.32 1.90
N ILE A 56 2.98 -12.06 1.55
CA ILE A 56 1.77 -11.61 0.84
C ILE A 56 2.22 -11.15 -0.54
N PRO A 57 1.55 -11.58 -1.63
CA PRO A 57 1.86 -11.07 -2.96
C PRO A 57 1.83 -9.52 -2.96
N PRO A 58 2.89 -8.83 -3.43
CA PRO A 58 2.95 -7.37 -3.38
C PRO A 58 1.74 -6.68 -4.04
N LEU A 59 1.22 -7.25 -5.13
CA LEU A 59 0.04 -6.74 -5.83
C LEU A 59 -1.22 -6.76 -4.95
N ASP A 60 -1.32 -7.70 -4.00
CA ASP A 60 -2.41 -7.78 -3.05
C ASP A 60 -2.28 -6.78 -1.89
N LEU A 61 -1.13 -6.10 -1.76
CA LEU A 61 -0.90 -5.03 -0.76
C LEU A 61 -1.00 -3.63 -1.36
N GLN A 62 -0.74 -3.49 -2.66
CA GLN A 62 -0.71 -2.20 -3.35
C GLN A 62 -2.11 -1.67 -3.67
N ILE A 63 -2.32 -0.35 -3.58
CA ILE A 63 -3.52 0.32 -4.11
C ILE A 63 -3.70 -0.05 -5.59
N GLY A 64 -4.85 -0.62 -5.94
CA GLY A 64 -5.19 -1.04 -7.29
C GLY A 64 -6.65 -0.75 -7.63
N LEU A 65 -7.00 -0.84 -8.91
CA LEU A 65 -8.34 -0.46 -9.39
C LEU A 65 -9.46 -1.30 -8.76
N GLN A 66 -9.16 -2.53 -8.35
CA GLN A 66 -10.08 -3.40 -7.61
C GLN A 66 -10.53 -2.79 -6.27
N ASP A 67 -9.74 -1.90 -5.68
CA ASP A 67 -10.05 -1.27 -4.40
C ASP A 67 -11.20 -0.27 -4.55
N VAL A 68 -11.48 0.23 -5.76
CA VAL A 68 -12.68 1.03 -6.06
C VAL A 68 -13.95 0.23 -5.77
N GLN A 69 -13.97 -1.08 -6.07
CA GLN A 69 -15.10 -1.95 -5.72
C GLN A 69 -15.28 -2.04 -4.20
N GLY A 70 -14.17 -2.08 -3.45
CA GLY A 70 -14.23 -2.08 -2.00
C GLY A 70 -14.75 -0.76 -1.42
N PHE A 71 -14.38 0.37 -2.02
CA PHE A 71 -14.98 1.66 -1.68
C PHE A 71 -16.46 1.73 -2.05
N MET A 72 -16.89 1.16 -3.18
CA MET A 72 -18.31 1.09 -3.54
C MET A 72 -19.12 0.32 -2.49
N GLU A 73 -18.60 -0.81 -2.00
CA GLU A 73 -19.24 -1.58 -0.92
C GLU A 73 -19.27 -0.77 0.39
N ALA A 74 -18.14 -0.22 0.82
CA ALA A 74 -18.04 0.49 2.09
C ALA A 74 -18.78 1.84 2.10
N VAL A 75 -19.03 2.46 0.95
CA VAL A 75 -19.78 3.71 0.85
C VAL A 75 -21.29 3.48 0.75
N SER A 76 -21.73 2.31 0.29
CA SER A 76 -23.11 2.01 -0.13
C SER A 76 -24.22 2.41 0.86
N ASN A 77 -23.98 2.33 2.16
CA ASN A 77 -24.93 2.65 3.22
C ASN A 77 -24.43 3.70 4.22
N VAL A 78 -23.37 4.43 3.88
CA VAL A 78 -22.97 5.63 4.63
C VAL A 78 -23.90 6.75 4.18
N GLU A 79 -24.59 7.41 5.11
CA GLU A 79 -25.50 8.52 4.80
C GLU A 79 -24.82 9.89 4.97
N GLU A 80 -23.84 9.98 5.87
CA GLU A 80 -23.11 11.20 6.16
C GLU A 80 -22.43 11.78 4.92
N ARG A 81 -22.41 13.11 4.83
CA ARG A 81 -21.71 13.86 3.77
C ARG A 81 -20.27 14.22 4.15
N GLN A 82 -19.93 14.04 5.41
CA GLN A 82 -18.64 14.32 6.01
C GLN A 82 -17.95 12.99 6.28
N LEU A 83 -16.75 12.78 5.73
CA LEU A 83 -16.00 11.53 5.84
C LEU A 83 -14.81 11.68 6.79
N ASP A 84 -14.61 10.66 7.60
CA ASP A 84 -13.39 10.31 8.33
C ASP A 84 -12.83 9.03 7.69
N LEU A 85 -11.73 9.16 6.93
CA LEU A 85 -11.05 8.05 6.28
C LEU A 85 -9.80 7.68 7.08
N ILE A 86 -9.75 6.48 7.63
CA ILE A 86 -8.54 5.93 8.26
C ILE A 86 -7.73 5.24 7.19
N LEU A 87 -6.52 5.71 6.91
CA LEU A 87 -5.70 5.26 5.79
C LEU A 87 -4.36 4.69 6.24
N HIS A 88 -4.11 3.43 5.92
CA HIS A 88 -2.83 2.75 6.17
C HIS A 88 -2.44 1.84 5.00
N SER A 89 -1.47 2.26 4.19
CA SER A 89 -1.14 1.57 2.93
C SER A 89 0.27 1.92 2.42
N PRO A 90 0.97 0.98 1.74
CA PRO A 90 2.27 1.24 1.14
C PRO A 90 2.16 2.02 -0.19
N GLY A 91 0.95 2.37 -0.64
CA GLY A 91 0.72 2.98 -1.95
C GLY A 91 0.47 1.93 -3.03
N GLY A 92 0.68 2.27 -4.29
CA GLY A 92 0.28 1.47 -5.45
C GLY A 92 0.13 2.33 -6.70
N SER A 93 -0.89 2.07 -7.51
CA SER A 93 -1.17 2.83 -8.74
C SER A 93 -1.72 4.22 -8.45
N ALA A 94 -1.17 5.23 -9.13
CA ALA A 94 -1.67 6.60 -9.10
C ALA A 94 -3.06 6.71 -9.73
N GLU A 95 -3.32 5.98 -10.82
CA GLU A 95 -4.60 5.94 -11.53
C GLU A 95 -5.71 5.30 -10.67
N ALA A 96 -5.36 4.28 -9.90
CA ALA A 96 -6.27 3.71 -8.90
C ALA A 96 -6.58 4.72 -7.78
N ALA A 97 -5.57 5.47 -7.31
CA ALA A 97 -5.78 6.55 -6.35
C ALA A 97 -6.70 7.65 -6.93
N GLU A 98 -6.52 8.05 -8.19
CA GLU A 98 -7.41 8.99 -8.89
C GLU A 98 -8.85 8.52 -8.91
N SER A 99 -9.05 7.24 -9.23
CA SER A 99 -10.38 6.63 -9.30
C SER A 99 -11.06 6.62 -7.93
N ILE A 100 -10.31 6.28 -6.87
CA ILE A 100 -10.79 6.32 -5.48
C ILE A 100 -11.14 7.75 -5.07
N VAL A 101 -10.24 8.71 -5.28
CA VAL A 101 -10.44 10.12 -4.93
C VAL A 101 -11.66 10.68 -5.65
N THR A 102 -11.78 10.44 -6.95
CA THR A 102 -12.91 10.90 -7.77
C THR A 102 -14.22 10.32 -7.25
N TYR A 103 -14.25 9.03 -6.90
CA TYR A 103 -15.43 8.37 -6.35
C TYR A 103 -15.83 8.97 -4.99
N LEU A 104 -14.88 9.09 -4.06
CA LEU A 104 -15.12 9.65 -2.74
C LEU A 104 -15.57 11.12 -2.81
N ARG A 105 -14.95 11.94 -3.67
CA ARG A 105 -15.29 13.36 -3.83
C ARG A 105 -16.67 13.61 -4.45
N LYS A 106 -17.22 12.66 -5.21
CA LYS A 106 -18.63 12.71 -5.64
C LYS A 106 -19.59 12.45 -4.48
N ARG A 107 -19.17 11.67 -3.48
CA ARG A 107 -20.01 11.26 -2.36
C ARG A 107 -19.87 12.12 -1.11
N PHE A 108 -18.73 12.75 -0.87
CA PHE A 108 -18.47 13.46 0.38
C PHE A 108 -18.05 14.90 0.12
N ASP A 109 -18.65 15.83 0.87
CA ASP A 109 -18.39 17.27 0.79
C ASP A 109 -17.07 17.64 1.46
N HIS A 110 -16.68 16.88 2.48
CA HIS A 110 -15.45 17.10 3.22
C HIS A 110 -14.90 15.76 3.68
N ILE A 111 -13.61 15.56 3.47
CA ILE A 111 -12.87 14.35 3.80
C ILE A 111 -11.75 14.75 4.74
N ARG A 112 -11.77 14.14 5.93
CA ARG A 112 -10.66 14.18 6.88
C ARG A 112 -9.96 12.83 6.84
N VAL A 113 -8.64 12.82 6.66
CA VAL A 113 -7.86 11.59 6.58
C VAL A 113 -7.03 11.40 7.84
N PHE A 114 -7.25 10.29 8.54
CA PHE A 114 -6.41 9.86 9.65
C PHE A 114 -5.28 8.96 9.15
N ILE A 115 -4.05 9.33 9.47
CA ILE A 115 -2.87 8.48 9.24
C ILE A 115 -2.46 7.90 10.59
N PRO A 116 -2.94 6.71 10.99
CA PRO A 116 -2.60 6.14 12.29
C PRO A 116 -1.17 5.64 12.38
N LEU A 117 -0.48 5.42 11.25
CA LEU A 117 0.93 5.04 11.26
C LEU A 117 1.62 5.46 9.98
N ALA A 118 1.14 5.02 8.82
CA ALA A 118 1.83 5.30 7.57
C ALA A 118 0.93 5.21 6.34
N ALA A 119 1.06 6.22 5.47
CA ALA A 119 0.51 6.22 4.12
C ALA A 119 1.60 6.65 3.15
N MET A 120 2.03 5.74 2.27
CA MET A 120 3.17 5.94 1.38
C MET A 120 2.71 6.06 -0.08
N SER A 121 3.48 6.78 -0.91
CA SER A 121 3.28 6.84 -2.36
C SER A 121 1.83 7.19 -2.74
N ALA A 122 1.13 6.37 -3.52
CA ALA A 122 -0.27 6.60 -3.89
C ALA A 122 -1.21 6.80 -2.68
N ALA A 123 -0.92 6.22 -1.51
CA ALA A 123 -1.71 6.46 -0.31
C ALA A 123 -1.48 7.89 0.23
N THR A 124 -0.26 8.41 0.13
CA THR A 124 0.00 9.84 0.39
C THR A 124 -0.81 10.71 -0.57
N MET A 125 -0.89 10.35 -1.85
CA MET A 125 -1.69 11.10 -2.83
C MET A 125 -3.18 11.15 -2.44
N VAL A 126 -3.75 10.03 -1.96
CA VAL A 126 -5.13 10.00 -1.43
C VAL A 126 -5.28 10.89 -0.20
N ALA A 127 -4.31 10.89 0.71
CA ALA A 127 -4.32 11.77 1.89
C ALA A 127 -4.24 13.25 1.50
N LEU A 128 -3.39 13.61 0.53
CA LEU A 128 -3.27 14.99 0.02
C LEU A 128 -4.49 15.44 -0.78
N ALA A 129 -5.35 14.51 -1.21
CA ALA A 129 -6.64 14.83 -1.81
C ALA A 129 -7.75 15.12 -0.80
N SER A 130 -7.45 15.15 0.50
CA SER A 130 -8.39 15.47 1.58
C SER A 130 -8.47 16.96 1.90
N ASP A 131 -9.43 17.37 2.72
CA ASP A 131 -9.57 18.75 3.20
C ASP A 131 -8.62 19.04 4.37
N GLU A 132 -8.35 18.02 5.18
CA GLU A 132 -7.41 18.05 6.30
C GLU A 132 -6.90 16.64 6.62
N ILE A 133 -5.68 16.58 7.15
CA ILE A 133 -5.05 15.33 7.59
C ILE A 133 -4.89 15.38 9.11
N VAL A 134 -5.12 14.26 9.79
CA VAL A 134 -4.82 14.09 11.21
C VAL A 134 -3.71 13.06 11.37
N MET A 135 -2.62 13.46 12.02
CA MET A 135 -1.42 12.64 12.21
C MET A 135 -1.00 12.64 13.67
N GLY A 136 -0.55 11.48 14.16
CA GLY A 136 0.14 11.36 15.43
C GLY A 136 1.65 11.50 15.30
N GLN A 137 2.36 11.59 16.42
CA GLN A 137 3.84 11.68 16.46
C GLN A 137 4.54 10.50 15.77
N HIS A 138 3.90 9.34 15.76
CA HIS A 138 4.37 8.11 15.14
C HIS A 138 3.99 8.01 13.64
N SER A 139 3.11 8.89 13.18
CA SER A 139 2.60 8.86 11.81
C SER A 139 3.64 9.34 10.80
N GLN A 140 3.48 8.88 9.57
CA GLN A 140 4.29 9.32 8.44
C GLN A 140 3.53 9.30 7.11
N LEU A 141 3.83 10.31 6.29
CA LEU A 141 3.57 10.28 4.85
C LEU A 141 4.85 9.86 4.12
N GLY A 142 4.73 9.53 2.83
CA GLY A 142 5.85 9.14 1.98
C GLY A 142 5.96 9.98 0.71
N PRO A 143 7.11 9.92 0.01
CA PRO A 143 7.28 10.51 -1.30
C PRO A 143 6.28 9.94 -2.33
N ILE A 144 5.89 10.75 -3.31
CA ILE A 144 4.97 10.36 -4.39
C ILE A 144 5.70 10.05 -5.72
N ASP A 145 7.03 10.11 -5.74
CA ASP A 145 7.82 9.81 -6.95
C ASP A 145 7.57 8.36 -7.40
N PRO A 146 7.13 8.10 -8.64
CA PRO A 146 6.82 6.77 -9.13
C PRO A 146 8.06 5.87 -9.18
N GLN A 147 7.83 4.58 -8.95
CA GLN A 147 8.86 3.55 -9.06
C GLN A 147 8.60 2.66 -10.26
N PHE A 148 9.67 2.30 -10.97
CA PHE A 148 9.62 1.45 -12.15
C PHE A 148 10.41 0.16 -11.90
N ILE A 149 9.86 -0.95 -12.38
CA ILE A 149 10.59 -2.21 -12.43
C ILE A 149 11.40 -2.21 -13.73
N VAL A 150 12.72 -2.16 -13.59
CA VAL A 150 13.68 -2.25 -14.69
C VAL A 150 14.22 -3.66 -14.76
N SER A 151 14.17 -4.27 -15.93
CA SER A 151 14.72 -5.60 -16.19
C SER A 151 16.20 -5.47 -16.55
N THR A 152 17.06 -6.05 -15.71
CA THR A 152 18.51 -6.16 -15.95
C THR A 152 18.86 -7.62 -16.27
N PRO A 153 20.03 -7.91 -16.87
CA PRO A 153 20.51 -9.28 -17.04
C PRO A 153 20.56 -10.07 -15.72
N GLU A 154 20.77 -9.38 -14.58
CA GLU A 154 20.81 -9.94 -13.22
C GLU A 154 19.42 -10.03 -12.55
N GLY A 155 18.36 -9.75 -13.31
CA GLY A 155 16.96 -9.80 -12.91
C GLY A 155 16.29 -8.44 -12.80
N SER A 156 15.00 -8.45 -12.46
CA SER A 156 14.23 -7.21 -12.27
C SER A 156 14.64 -6.50 -10.98
N ARG A 157 14.72 -5.17 -11.04
CA ARG A 157 14.98 -4.28 -9.90
C ARG A 157 14.00 -3.11 -9.93
N SER A 158 13.56 -2.65 -8.76
CA SER A 158 12.77 -1.42 -8.67
C SER A 158 13.70 -0.22 -8.55
N ALA A 159 13.42 0.84 -9.31
CA ALA A 159 14.15 2.10 -9.25
C ALA A 159 13.18 3.29 -9.31
N PRO A 160 13.43 4.37 -8.54
CA PRO A 160 12.70 5.63 -8.69
C PRO A 160 12.86 6.23 -10.07
N ALA A 161 11.80 6.81 -10.62
CA ALA A 161 11.80 7.44 -11.94
C ALA A 161 12.91 8.50 -12.07
N LYS A 162 13.08 9.34 -11.04
CA LYS A 162 14.14 10.36 -11.03
C LYS A 162 15.54 9.76 -11.06
N ALA A 163 15.76 8.62 -10.40
CA ALA A 163 17.06 7.95 -10.40
C ALA A 163 17.41 7.39 -11.79
N ILE A 164 16.43 6.83 -12.51
CA ILE A 164 16.60 6.36 -13.89
C ILE A 164 16.97 7.52 -14.82
N LEU A 165 16.25 8.65 -14.71
CA LEU A 165 16.53 9.85 -15.50
C LEU A 165 17.93 10.40 -15.21
N ASN A 166 18.31 10.51 -13.94
CA ASN A 166 19.62 10.99 -13.54
C ASN A 166 20.76 10.05 -14.02
N GLN A 167 20.54 8.73 -13.99
CA GLN A 167 21.52 7.76 -14.50
C GLN A 167 21.71 7.91 -16.02
N PHE A 168 20.64 8.14 -16.77
CA PHE A 168 20.73 8.37 -18.20
C PHE A 168 21.48 9.66 -18.55
N GLU A 169 21.24 10.76 -17.81
CA GLU A 169 21.99 12.00 -17.98
C GLU A 169 23.48 11.84 -17.64
N LEU A 170 23.80 11.04 -16.62
CA LEU A 170 25.19 10.69 -16.32
C LEU A 170 25.82 9.89 -17.47
N ALA A 171 25.12 8.90 -18.02
CA ALA A 171 25.59 8.13 -19.17
C ALA A 171 25.87 9.04 -20.39
N LYS A 172 24.97 9.99 -20.69
CA LYS A 172 25.18 11.00 -21.75
C LYS A 172 26.44 11.84 -21.52
N LYS A 173 26.77 12.14 -20.26
CA LYS A 173 27.97 12.91 -19.90
C LYS A 173 29.25 12.07 -20.04
N GLU A 174 29.26 10.86 -19.51
CA GLU A 174 30.45 9.99 -19.46
C GLU A 174 30.78 9.34 -20.80
N CYS A 175 29.78 8.94 -21.57
CA CYS A 175 29.97 8.34 -22.91
C CYS A 175 30.42 9.36 -23.97
N LYS A 176 30.60 10.64 -23.61
CA LYS A 176 31.36 11.59 -24.45
C LYS A 176 32.82 11.16 -24.61
N ASP A 177 33.36 10.47 -23.61
CA ASP A 177 34.61 9.73 -23.70
C ASP A 177 34.29 8.29 -24.16
N PRO A 178 34.71 7.89 -25.39
CA PRO A 178 34.44 6.55 -25.91
C PRO A 178 35.01 5.42 -25.06
N SER A 179 36.01 5.67 -24.22
CA SER A 179 36.60 4.65 -23.34
C SER A 179 35.59 4.15 -22.28
N ASN A 180 34.58 4.95 -21.93
CA ASN A 180 33.54 4.60 -20.96
C ASN A 180 32.41 3.75 -21.56
N LEU A 181 32.31 3.64 -22.89
CA LEU A 181 31.20 2.95 -23.56
C LEU A 181 31.11 1.47 -23.15
N ALA A 182 32.24 0.80 -22.96
CA ALA A 182 32.28 -0.60 -22.56
C ALA A 182 31.65 -0.83 -21.16
N ALA A 183 31.82 0.13 -20.25
CA ALA A 183 31.25 0.07 -18.90
C ALA A 183 29.74 0.37 -18.89
N TRP A 184 29.28 1.29 -19.74
CA TRP A 184 27.87 1.68 -19.82
C TRP A 184 26.99 0.76 -20.66
N MET A 185 27.56 0.02 -21.62
CA MET A 185 26.79 -0.82 -22.56
C MET A 185 25.85 -1.82 -21.85
N PRO A 186 26.24 -2.54 -20.77
CA PRO A 186 25.32 -3.42 -20.06
C PRO A 186 24.15 -2.68 -19.42
N ILE A 187 24.40 -1.50 -18.85
CA ILE A 187 23.40 -0.66 -18.19
C ILE A 187 22.41 -0.12 -19.24
N LEU A 188 22.91 0.43 -20.35
CA LEU A 188 22.09 1.01 -21.41
C LEU A 188 21.16 -0.01 -22.08
N ARG A 189 21.55 -1.30 -22.13
CA ARG A 189 20.68 -2.38 -22.62
C ARG A 189 19.44 -2.62 -21.75
N GLY A 190 19.47 -2.19 -20.48
CA GLY A 190 18.30 -2.24 -19.59
C GLY A 190 17.26 -1.15 -19.88
N TYR A 191 17.59 -0.13 -20.67
CA TYR A 191 16.68 0.95 -21.03
C TYR A 191 15.83 0.53 -22.22
N ILE A 192 14.60 0.11 -21.94
CA ILE A 192 13.63 -0.20 -23.00
C ILE A 192 13.17 1.08 -23.72
N PRO A 193 12.76 0.99 -25.00
CA PRO A 193 12.15 2.11 -25.71
C PRO A 193 11.01 2.75 -24.90
N GLY A 194 11.06 4.08 -24.77
CA GLY A 194 10.04 4.85 -24.05
C GLY A 194 10.17 4.86 -22.52
N LEU A 195 11.14 4.18 -21.90
CA LEU A 195 11.30 4.17 -20.44
C LEU A 195 11.47 5.58 -19.85
N LEU A 196 12.33 6.40 -20.47
CA LEU A 196 12.63 7.75 -19.99
C LEU A 196 11.40 8.65 -20.05
N THR A 197 10.67 8.62 -21.17
CA THR A 197 9.41 9.34 -21.35
C THR A 197 8.37 8.90 -20.33
N GLN A 198 8.22 7.59 -20.10
CA GLN A 198 7.32 7.08 -19.05
C GLN A 198 7.73 7.59 -17.66
N CYS A 199 9.03 7.62 -17.35
CA CYS A 199 9.52 8.17 -16.08
C CYS A 199 9.13 9.66 -15.93
N GLU A 200 9.32 10.47 -16.96
CA GLU A 200 8.94 11.89 -16.95
C GLU A 200 7.43 12.07 -16.83
N ASP A 201 6.66 11.36 -17.65
CA ASP A 201 5.20 11.45 -17.71
C ASP A 201 4.56 11.01 -16.41
N SER A 202 4.98 9.89 -15.82
CA SER A 202 4.44 9.44 -14.53
C SER A 202 4.78 10.39 -13.39
N ARG A 203 5.96 11.02 -13.39
CA ARG A 203 6.31 12.06 -12.41
C ARG A 203 5.42 13.29 -12.57
N ASN A 204 5.27 13.77 -13.81
CA ASN A 204 4.44 14.92 -14.13
C ASN A 204 2.97 14.65 -13.76
N LEU A 205 2.47 13.44 -14.02
CA LEU A 205 1.13 13.02 -13.66
C LEU A 205 0.91 13.09 -12.14
N ALA A 206 1.80 12.48 -11.34
CA ALA A 206 1.70 12.48 -9.88
C ALA A 206 1.69 13.91 -9.31
N VAL A 207 2.61 14.77 -9.77
CA VAL A 207 2.68 16.18 -9.35
C VAL A 207 1.41 16.94 -9.74
N LYS A 208 0.94 16.78 -10.98
CA LYS A 208 -0.25 17.46 -11.48
C LYS A 208 -1.50 17.06 -10.69
N MET A 209 -1.68 15.78 -10.42
CA MET A 209 -2.82 15.27 -9.65
C MET A 209 -2.83 15.84 -8.24
N VAL A 210 -1.72 15.72 -7.52
CA VAL A 210 -1.61 16.20 -6.13
C VAL A 210 -1.76 17.72 -6.07
N SER A 211 -1.12 18.48 -6.96
CA SER A 211 -1.29 19.94 -7.02
C SER A 211 -2.75 20.33 -7.29
N THR A 212 -3.41 19.65 -8.22
CA THR A 212 -4.82 19.90 -8.53
C THR A 212 -5.72 19.63 -7.32
N TRP A 213 -5.53 18.51 -6.63
CA TRP A 213 -6.37 18.15 -5.49
C TRP A 213 -6.12 19.03 -4.26
N LEU A 214 -4.87 19.36 -3.95
CA LEU A 214 -4.54 20.29 -2.88
C LEU A 214 -5.22 21.65 -3.10
N LYS A 215 -5.16 22.17 -4.34
CA LYS A 215 -5.79 23.43 -4.72
C LYS A 215 -7.31 23.35 -4.59
N GLN A 216 -7.91 22.28 -5.10
CA GLN A 216 -9.36 22.12 -5.15
C GLN A 216 -9.99 21.86 -3.77
N TYR A 217 -9.28 21.23 -2.85
CA TYR A 217 -9.85 20.74 -1.60
C TYR A 217 -9.19 21.37 -0.38
N MET A 218 -7.98 20.94 0.00
CA MET A 218 -7.29 21.41 1.19
C MET A 218 -7.15 22.95 1.21
N PHE A 219 -6.88 23.56 0.06
CA PHE A 219 -6.67 25.00 -0.09
C PHE A 219 -7.76 25.71 -0.88
N ALA A 220 -8.96 25.13 -1.03
CA ALA A 220 -10.04 25.67 -1.87
C ALA A 220 -10.35 27.17 -1.63
N ASN A 221 -10.20 27.63 -0.38
CA ASN A 221 -10.48 29.00 0.05
C ASN A 221 -9.21 29.81 0.41
N ASP A 222 -8.03 29.35 0.00
CA ASP A 222 -6.76 30.02 0.26
C ASP A 222 -6.37 30.90 -0.94
N ALA A 223 -6.04 32.17 -0.70
CA ALA A 223 -5.61 33.08 -1.77
C ALA A 223 -4.33 32.59 -2.48
N GLU A 224 -3.48 31.84 -1.76
CA GLU A 224 -2.22 31.29 -2.26
C GLU A 224 -2.36 29.82 -2.71
N ALA A 225 -3.58 29.32 -2.93
CA ALA A 225 -3.85 27.91 -3.23
C ALA A 225 -3.04 27.38 -4.41
N GLU A 226 -2.91 28.15 -5.50
CA GLU A 226 -2.13 27.74 -6.68
C GLU A 226 -0.67 27.50 -6.32
N ARG A 227 -0.04 28.51 -5.68
CA ARG A 227 1.38 28.48 -5.33
C ARG A 227 1.68 27.41 -4.29
N LYS A 228 0.88 27.33 -3.22
CA LYS A 228 1.05 26.33 -2.15
C LYS A 228 0.94 24.92 -2.70
N SER A 229 -0.08 24.66 -3.51
CA SER A 229 -0.33 23.33 -4.07
C SER A 229 0.78 22.87 -5.00
N ALA A 230 1.25 23.76 -5.89
CA ALA A 230 2.38 23.45 -6.78
C ALA A 230 3.67 23.17 -6.00
N ASP A 231 4.00 23.99 -5.01
CA ASP A 231 5.20 23.85 -4.19
C ASP A 231 5.18 22.59 -3.32
N ILE A 232 4.05 22.28 -2.68
CA ILE A 232 3.88 21.06 -1.88
C ILE A 232 3.96 19.81 -2.76
N ALA A 233 3.26 19.79 -3.90
CA ALA A 233 3.27 18.65 -4.81
C ALA A 233 4.67 18.38 -5.38
N ALA A 234 5.40 19.44 -5.77
CA ALA A 234 6.78 19.32 -6.23
C ALA A 234 7.69 18.78 -5.12
N TRP A 235 7.52 19.24 -3.88
CA TRP A 235 8.29 18.76 -2.74
C TRP A 235 8.08 17.27 -2.48
N PHE A 236 6.83 16.77 -2.46
CA PHE A 236 6.55 15.34 -2.30
C PHE A 236 7.12 14.47 -3.44
N ALA A 237 7.33 15.03 -4.63
CA ALA A 237 7.92 14.34 -5.78
C ALA A 237 9.45 14.53 -5.91
N ASP A 238 10.07 15.27 -4.98
CA ASP A 238 11.50 15.55 -5.01
C ASP A 238 12.30 14.40 -4.37
N TYR A 239 12.72 13.47 -5.23
CA TYR A 239 13.58 12.38 -4.83
C TYR A 239 14.92 12.84 -4.24
N GLU A 240 15.50 13.96 -4.69
CA GLU A 240 16.85 14.37 -4.27
C GLU A 240 16.85 14.82 -2.81
N SER A 241 15.77 15.50 -2.38
CA SER A 241 15.57 15.86 -0.97
C SER A 241 15.31 14.65 -0.08
N PHE A 242 14.59 13.63 -0.56
CA PHE A 242 14.23 12.48 0.27
C PHE A 242 15.26 11.35 0.27
N GLN A 243 16.03 11.17 -0.80
CA GLN A 243 17.06 10.15 -1.03
C GLN A 243 16.59 8.69 -0.92
N SER A 244 15.36 8.44 -0.48
CA SER A 244 14.74 7.12 -0.32
C SER A 244 13.23 7.24 -0.49
N HIS A 245 12.63 6.32 -1.24
CA HIS A 245 11.18 6.24 -1.39
C HIS A 245 10.47 5.84 -0.08
N GLY A 246 11.20 5.27 0.88
CA GLY A 246 10.71 4.99 2.22
C GLY A 246 10.98 6.11 3.24
N ARG A 247 11.49 7.27 2.80
CA ARG A 247 11.82 8.37 3.71
C ARG A 247 10.54 8.89 4.35
N ARG A 248 10.56 8.92 5.68
CA ARG A 248 9.50 9.49 6.51
C ARG A 248 9.33 10.98 6.21
N VAL A 249 8.09 11.40 5.95
CA VAL A 249 7.62 12.77 6.14
C VAL A 249 6.84 12.82 7.46
N SER A 250 7.40 13.49 8.47
CA SER A 250 6.77 13.64 9.78
C SER A 250 5.62 14.67 9.76
N PRO A 251 4.73 14.67 10.77
CA PRO A 251 3.72 15.71 10.91
C PRO A 251 4.34 17.12 10.97
N ASP A 252 5.44 17.30 11.70
CA ASP A 252 6.14 18.59 11.78
C ASP A 252 6.57 19.10 10.40
N GLN A 253 7.20 18.24 9.59
CA GLN A 253 7.63 18.60 8.24
C GLN A 253 6.44 18.92 7.33
N ALA A 254 5.34 18.18 7.45
CA ALA A 254 4.12 18.44 6.69
C ALA A 254 3.51 19.80 7.07
N ILE A 255 3.45 20.13 8.35
CA ILE A 255 2.95 21.42 8.87
C ILE A 255 3.87 22.56 8.43
N GLU A 256 5.19 22.40 8.59
CA GLU A 256 6.19 23.39 8.18
C GLU A 256 6.11 23.69 6.67
N LYS A 257 5.87 22.65 5.86
CA LYS A 257 5.66 22.82 4.42
C LYS A 257 4.31 23.49 4.07
N GLY A 258 3.39 23.60 5.03
CA GLY A 258 2.13 24.34 4.91
C GLY A 258 0.89 23.49 4.69
N LEU A 259 0.96 22.16 4.88
CA LEU A 259 -0.22 21.30 4.86
C LEU A 259 -1.12 21.57 6.07
N LYS A 260 -2.44 21.38 5.87
CA LYS A 260 -3.43 21.39 6.97
C LYS A 260 -3.39 20.06 7.70
N VAL A 261 -2.48 19.95 8.66
CA VAL A 261 -2.33 18.78 9.53
C VAL A 261 -2.71 19.13 10.96
N ALA A 262 -3.68 18.41 11.51
CA ALA A 262 -4.01 18.45 12.93
C ALA A 262 -3.26 17.35 13.68
N TRP A 263 -2.83 17.66 14.91
CA TRP A 263 -2.23 16.69 15.81
C TRP A 263 -3.29 15.75 16.36
N LEU A 264 -3.07 14.44 16.21
CA LEU A 264 -3.95 13.42 16.79
C LEU A 264 -3.94 13.53 18.32
N GLU A 265 -2.77 13.81 18.92
CA GLU A 265 -2.58 14.06 20.35
C GLU A 265 -3.22 15.37 20.85
N GLY A 266 -3.85 16.16 19.97
CA GLY A 266 -4.63 17.34 20.36
C GLY A 266 -5.98 17.01 20.99
N ASP A 267 -6.47 15.77 20.86
CA ASP A 267 -7.71 15.27 21.47
C ASP A 267 -7.54 13.80 21.88
N ASP A 268 -7.31 13.57 23.18
CA ASP A 268 -7.10 12.24 23.74
C ASP A 268 -8.20 11.24 23.37
N LYS A 269 -9.47 11.68 23.34
CA LYS A 269 -10.59 10.79 23.02
C LYS A 269 -10.58 10.39 21.55
N LEU A 270 -10.27 11.34 20.67
CA LEU A 270 -10.15 11.09 19.24
C LEU A 270 -8.94 10.21 18.94
N GLN A 271 -7.78 10.52 19.53
CA GLN A 271 -6.57 9.71 19.43
C GLN A 271 -6.87 8.27 19.77
N ASP A 272 -7.43 8.06 20.95
CA ASP A 272 -7.73 6.75 21.44
C ASP A 272 -8.69 5.99 20.52
N ALA A 273 -9.72 6.65 19.99
CA ALA A 273 -10.72 6.04 19.11
C ALA A 273 -10.10 5.59 17.79
N VAL A 274 -9.28 6.46 17.17
CA VAL A 274 -8.58 6.17 15.90
C VAL A 274 -7.56 5.04 16.09
N LEU A 275 -6.74 5.10 17.13
CA LEU A 275 -5.74 4.07 17.41
C LEU A 275 -6.38 2.73 17.80
N SER A 276 -7.55 2.74 18.44
CA SER A 276 -8.29 1.49 18.71
C SER A 276 -8.75 0.81 17.43
N VAL A 277 -9.24 1.57 16.44
CA VAL A 277 -9.55 1.02 15.11
C VAL A 277 -8.29 0.47 14.45
N HIS A 278 -7.19 1.23 14.46
CA HIS A 278 -5.94 0.80 13.85
C HIS A 278 -5.40 -0.49 14.48
N HIS A 279 -5.28 -0.55 15.80
CA HIS A 279 -4.79 -1.73 16.52
C HIS A 279 -5.71 -2.95 16.34
N ALA A 280 -7.03 -2.78 16.39
CA ALA A 280 -7.96 -3.88 16.11
C ALA A 280 -7.81 -4.40 14.67
N THR A 281 -7.50 -3.51 13.72
CA THR A 281 -7.22 -3.86 12.32
C THR A 281 -5.90 -4.61 12.19
N MET A 282 -4.83 -4.17 12.87
CA MET A 282 -3.55 -4.87 12.86
C MET A 282 -3.68 -6.27 13.46
N HIS A 283 -4.40 -6.42 14.59
CA HIS A 283 -4.74 -7.75 15.13
C HIS A 283 -5.53 -8.60 14.14
N THR A 284 -6.40 -7.99 13.32
CA THR A 284 -7.11 -8.72 12.26
C THR A 284 -6.15 -9.25 11.20
N PHE A 285 -5.14 -8.48 10.79
CA PHE A 285 -4.14 -8.92 9.82
C PHE A 285 -3.22 -10.01 10.35
N SER A 286 -2.81 -9.90 11.61
CA SER A 286 -1.99 -10.91 12.29
C SER A 286 -2.80 -12.14 12.72
N GLY A 287 -4.14 -12.04 12.73
CA GLY A 287 -5.04 -13.10 13.13
C GLY A 287 -5.05 -14.27 12.14
N THR A 288 -4.85 -15.48 12.64
CA THR A 288 -4.84 -16.70 11.81
C THR A 288 -6.25 -17.27 11.63
N LEU A 289 -6.82 -17.14 10.43
CA LEU A 289 -7.76 -18.13 9.92
C LEU A 289 -6.92 -19.19 9.18
N VAL A 290 -7.18 -20.47 9.44
CA VAL A 290 -6.37 -21.59 8.89
C VAL A 290 -6.25 -21.46 7.37
N GLY A 291 -5.05 -21.08 6.90
CA GLY A 291 -4.70 -20.96 5.49
C GLY A 291 -5.14 -19.71 4.75
N LEU A 292 -5.95 -18.82 5.34
CA LEU A 292 -6.48 -17.61 4.68
C LEU A 292 -6.34 -16.40 5.59
N HIS A 293 -5.76 -15.31 5.09
CA HIS A 293 -5.53 -14.11 5.89
C HIS A 293 -5.86 -12.86 5.06
N PRO A 294 -6.44 -11.81 5.68
CA PRO A 294 -6.72 -10.57 4.99
C PRO A 294 -5.41 -9.87 4.59
N ALA A 295 -5.32 -9.44 3.34
CA ALA A 295 -4.26 -8.56 2.84
C ALA A 295 -4.71 -7.10 2.78
N LYS A 296 -6.01 -6.85 2.58
CA LYS A 296 -6.62 -5.52 2.63
C LYS A 296 -8.02 -5.57 3.22
N ILE A 297 -8.38 -4.49 3.90
CA ILE A 297 -9.72 -4.26 4.44
C ILE A 297 -10.16 -2.86 4.03
N ILE A 298 -11.32 -2.77 3.39
CA ILE A 298 -12.06 -1.53 3.19
C ILE A 298 -13.41 -1.71 3.88
N GLU A 299 -13.66 -1.00 4.97
CA GLU A 299 -14.83 -1.25 5.83
C GLU A 299 -15.38 0.03 6.45
N ASN A 300 -16.69 0.10 6.64
CA ASN A 300 -17.33 1.24 7.30
C ASN A 300 -17.87 0.91 8.70
N HIS A 301 -18.30 1.96 9.41
CA HIS A 301 -18.88 1.87 10.74
C HIS A 301 -20.23 1.13 10.81
N HIS A 302 -20.94 0.93 9.70
CA HIS A 302 -22.12 0.06 9.64
C HIS A 302 -21.79 -1.42 9.46
N GLY A 303 -20.51 -1.78 9.29
CA GLY A 303 -20.06 -3.15 9.08
C GLY A 303 -20.16 -3.64 7.65
N ARG A 304 -20.35 -2.74 6.66
CA ARG A 304 -20.15 -3.08 5.24
C ARG A 304 -18.66 -3.11 4.96
N ALA A 305 -18.19 -4.24 4.42
CA ALA A 305 -16.78 -4.52 4.29
C ALA A 305 -16.48 -5.25 2.99
N TRP A 306 -15.41 -4.82 2.33
CA TRP A 306 -14.71 -5.58 1.32
C TRP A 306 -13.35 -5.99 1.88
N VAL A 307 -13.08 -7.29 1.84
CA VAL A 307 -11.86 -7.86 2.39
C VAL A 307 -11.16 -8.69 1.32
N LYS A 308 -9.93 -8.32 0.98
CA LYS A 308 -9.08 -9.12 0.09
C LYS A 308 -8.41 -10.20 0.92
N MET A 309 -8.85 -11.44 0.76
CA MET A 309 -8.21 -12.60 1.38
C MET A 309 -7.04 -13.10 0.52
N THR A 310 -5.98 -13.53 1.19
CA THR A 310 -4.80 -14.18 0.59
C THR A 310 -4.57 -15.50 1.30
N GLY A 311 -4.32 -16.56 0.53
CA GLY A 311 -4.01 -17.87 1.08
C GLY A 311 -2.69 -18.40 0.55
N GLN A 312 -2.00 -19.21 1.37
CA GLN A 312 -0.97 -20.08 0.84
C GLN A 312 -1.64 -21.34 0.32
N LEU A 313 -1.50 -21.61 -0.98
CA LEU A 313 -1.66 -22.96 -1.48
C LEU A 313 -0.53 -23.79 -0.85
N VAL A 314 -0.86 -24.62 0.14
CA VAL A 314 0.04 -25.71 0.52
C VAL A 314 0.02 -26.68 -0.64
N VAL A 315 0.93 -26.49 -1.60
CA VAL A 315 1.21 -27.53 -2.60
C VAL A 315 1.88 -28.65 -1.82
N GLN A 316 1.08 -29.63 -1.41
CA GLN A 316 1.61 -30.88 -0.87
C GLN A 316 2.45 -31.48 -2.00
N ALA A 317 3.77 -31.45 -1.86
CA ALA A 317 4.64 -32.13 -2.81
C ALA A 317 4.18 -33.59 -2.86
N ALA A 318 3.83 -34.07 -4.06
CA ALA A 318 3.50 -35.47 -4.25
C ALA A 318 4.65 -36.31 -3.66
N PRO A 319 4.36 -37.37 -2.88
CA PRO A 319 5.42 -38.22 -2.36
C PRO A 319 6.27 -38.67 -3.53
N VAL A 320 7.57 -38.39 -3.48
CA VAL A 320 8.53 -38.83 -4.48
C VAL A 320 8.40 -40.34 -4.54
N ALA A 321 7.94 -40.87 -5.68
CA ALA A 321 7.86 -42.31 -5.87
C ALA A 321 9.24 -42.91 -5.59
N PRO A 322 9.35 -43.96 -4.77
CA PRO A 322 10.64 -44.59 -4.52
C PRO A 322 11.26 -44.99 -5.86
N PRO A 323 12.60 -44.86 -6.01
CA PRO A 323 13.27 -45.18 -7.25
C PRO A 323 12.88 -46.59 -7.69
N HIS A 324 12.48 -46.73 -8.95
CA HIS A 324 12.18 -48.04 -9.55
C HIS A 324 13.41 -48.94 -9.38
N VAL A 325 13.35 -49.85 -8.41
CA VAL A 325 14.31 -50.95 -8.32
C VAL A 325 13.99 -51.87 -9.48
N THR A 326 14.74 -51.77 -10.58
CA THR A 326 14.65 -52.75 -11.66
C THR A 326 14.91 -54.14 -11.07
N PRO A 327 13.97 -55.08 -11.18
CA PRO A 327 14.19 -56.44 -10.68
C PRO A 327 15.39 -57.06 -11.39
N PRO A 328 16.21 -57.87 -10.69
CA PRO A 328 17.39 -58.47 -11.28
C PRO A 328 17.01 -59.33 -12.48
N VAL A 329 17.69 -59.10 -13.60
CA VAL A 329 17.54 -59.82 -14.88
C VAL A 329 17.53 -61.33 -14.63
N SER A 330 16.49 -62.01 -15.14
CA SER A 330 16.30 -63.43 -14.92
C SER A 330 17.48 -64.24 -15.47
N ARG A 331 17.77 -65.42 -14.89
CA ARG A 331 18.83 -66.31 -15.41
C ARG A 331 18.63 -66.68 -16.89
N GLN A 332 17.39 -66.69 -17.38
CA GLN A 332 17.08 -66.92 -18.78
C GLN A 332 17.49 -65.75 -19.68
N GLU A 333 17.25 -64.50 -19.26
CA GLU A 333 17.68 -63.31 -20.02
C GLU A 333 19.19 -63.13 -20.05
N ARG A 334 19.91 -63.45 -18.95
CA ARG A 334 21.39 -63.45 -18.96
C ARG A 334 21.95 -64.43 -19.98
N ARG A 335 21.39 -65.64 -20.07
CA ARG A 335 21.81 -66.65 -21.06
C ARG A 335 21.50 -66.23 -22.51
N ARG A 336 20.46 -65.43 -22.72
CA ARG A 336 20.09 -64.89 -24.04
C ARG A 336 21.08 -63.81 -24.49
N LEU A 337 21.51 -62.94 -23.57
CA LEU A 337 22.52 -61.90 -23.83
C LEU A 337 23.93 -62.47 -24.07
N GLU A 338 24.31 -63.56 -23.39
CA GLU A 338 25.61 -64.23 -23.62
C GLU A 338 25.69 -64.98 -24.95
N ARG A 339 24.56 -65.45 -25.50
CA ARG A 339 24.52 -66.15 -26.79
C ARG A 339 24.48 -65.22 -28.02
N GLY A 340 24.22 -63.93 -27.82
CA GLY A 340 24.26 -62.92 -28.90
C GLY A 340 25.62 -62.27 -29.12
N ARG A 341 26.68 -62.75 -28.44
CA ARG A 341 28.04 -62.19 -28.47
C ARG A 341 29.09 -63.16 -29.04
N ARG A 342 28.69 -64.19 -29.78
CA ARG A 342 29.60 -65.05 -30.54
C ARG A 342 29.29 -65.00 -32.02
#